data_AF-A0A3E3J459-F1
#
_entry.id   AF-A0A3E3J459-F1
#
_cell.length_a   1.000
_cell.length_b   1.000
_cell.length_c   1.000
_cell.angle_alpha   90.00
_cell.angle_beta   90.00
_cell.angle_gamma   90.00
#
_symmetry.space_group_name_H-M   'P 1'
#
loop_
_entity.id
_entity.type
_entity.pdbx_description
1 polymer ?
#
loop_
_entity_poly.entity_id
_entity_poly.type
_entity_poly.pdbx_seq_one_letter_code
_entity_poly.pdbx_strand_id
1 'polypeptide(L)'
;MDKKQAKSLTSGGIYYLIYNVLNMAFPLITGIYVARVLLPADIGLVSAAQNLAQYFIIFSFLGIPTYGLREISKTRNDERERSKVFSELFIINLISTGIFVMLYLILIFCIPEYRQNIVLYLTVGASIALNVFNISWLYEGMEDFRFISIRNLVFKILCFSLLVVFVKDADDYVIYAAITVIGTAGNYIINTLCSHRYIKFLKNYICLFDYLFISS
;
A
#
# COMPACT_ATOMS: atom_id res chain seq x y z
N MET A 1 -18.56 -30.71 12.74
CA MET A 1 -17.52 -29.70 12.44
C MET A 1 -16.16 -30.35 12.61
N ASP A 2 -15.39 -30.45 11.54
CA ASP A 2 -14.10 -31.15 11.52
C ASP A 2 -13.02 -30.33 12.27
N LYS A 3 -12.24 -30.99 13.14
CA LYS A 3 -11.19 -30.35 13.97
C LYS A 3 -10.14 -29.62 13.13
N LYS A 4 -9.99 -29.99 11.86
CA LYS A 4 -9.07 -29.37 10.89
C LYS A 4 -9.54 -27.98 10.43
N GLN A 5 -10.85 -27.78 10.25
CA GLN A 5 -11.46 -26.50 9.90
C GLN A 5 -11.42 -25.50 11.07
N ALA A 6 -11.63 -25.96 12.30
CA ALA A 6 -11.53 -25.12 13.50
C ALA A 6 -10.09 -24.61 13.74
N LYS A 7 -9.08 -25.45 13.44
CA LYS A 7 -7.66 -25.09 13.58
C LYS A 7 -7.19 -24.10 12.49
N SER A 8 -7.72 -24.18 11.26
CA SER A 8 -7.37 -23.21 10.20
C SER A 8 -8.00 -21.85 10.46
N LEU A 9 -9.28 -21.80 10.88
CA LEU A 9 -9.99 -20.56 11.21
C LEU A 9 -9.37 -19.83 12.41
N THR A 10 -9.01 -20.56 13.47
CA THR A 10 -8.33 -19.96 14.64
C THR A 10 -6.91 -19.49 14.30
N SER A 11 -6.16 -20.24 13.49
CA SER A 11 -4.82 -19.80 13.08
C SER A 11 -4.85 -18.53 12.22
N GLY A 12 -5.75 -18.45 11.24
CA GLY A 12 -5.92 -17.25 10.39
C GLY A 12 -6.34 -16.02 11.19
N GLY A 13 -7.28 -16.19 12.12
CA GLY A 13 -7.71 -15.12 13.01
C GLY A 13 -6.59 -14.57 13.90
N ILE A 14 -5.73 -15.44 14.44
CA ILE A 14 -4.55 -15.01 15.22
C ILE A 14 -3.58 -14.22 14.35
N TYR A 15 -3.28 -14.67 13.12
CA TYR A 15 -2.41 -13.93 12.20
C TYR A 15 -2.99 -12.57 11.81
N TYR A 16 -4.31 -12.47 11.64
CA TYR A 16 -4.99 -11.20 11.38
C TYR A 16 -4.90 -10.24 12.58
N LEU A 17 -5.09 -10.73 13.81
CA LEU A 17 -4.90 -9.92 15.00
C LEU A 17 -3.45 -9.42 15.12
N ILE A 18 -2.47 -10.30 14.93
CA ILE A 18 -1.05 -9.94 14.92
C ILE A 18 -0.77 -8.88 13.85
N TYR A 19 -1.30 -9.05 12.64
CA TYR A 19 -1.15 -8.08 11.56
C TYR A 19 -1.64 -6.68 11.95
N ASN A 20 -2.85 -6.59 12.50
CA ASN A 20 -3.44 -5.31 12.92
C ASN A 20 -2.67 -4.68 14.08
N VAL A 21 -2.31 -5.47 15.10
CA VAL A 21 -1.50 -4.98 16.23
C VAL A 21 -0.16 -4.45 15.74
N LEU A 22 0.51 -5.16 14.82
CA LEU A 22 1.76 -4.68 14.22
C LEU A 22 1.57 -3.40 13.41
N ASN A 23 0.44 -3.23 12.72
CA ASN A 23 0.11 -2.00 11.98
C ASN A 23 -0.14 -0.81 12.90
N MET A 24 -0.64 -1.04 14.11
CA MET A 24 -0.83 0.03 15.10
C MET A 24 0.44 0.32 15.91
N ALA A 25 1.19 -0.72 16.31
CA ALA A 25 2.34 -0.57 17.20
C ALA A 25 3.55 0.06 16.50
N PHE A 26 3.82 -0.31 15.24
CA PHE A 26 5.01 0.20 14.54
C PHE A 26 5.03 1.72 14.35
N PRO A 27 3.94 2.38 13.89
CA PRO A 27 3.89 3.84 13.82
C PRO A 27 4.17 4.53 15.17
N LEU A 28 3.74 3.94 16.29
CA LEU A 28 4.03 4.47 17.62
C LEU A 28 5.51 4.37 17.96
N ILE A 29 6.13 3.19 17.75
CA ILE A 29 7.56 2.97 18.01
C ILE A 29 8.42 3.89 17.16
N THR A 30 8.12 3.95 15.85
CA THR A 30 8.81 4.84 14.91
C THR A 30 8.61 6.30 15.29
N GLY A 31 7.39 6.70 15.66
CA GLY A 31 7.08 8.06 16.09
C GLY A 31 7.87 8.48 17.33
N ILE A 32 7.99 7.60 18.33
CA ILE A 32 8.79 7.86 19.55
C ILE A 32 10.27 8.03 19.20
N TYR A 33 10.82 7.21 18.30
CA TYR A 33 12.22 7.35 17.88
C TYR A 33 12.44 8.65 17.11
N VAL A 34 11.63 8.91 16.09
CA VAL A 34 11.74 10.11 15.24
C VAL A 34 11.59 11.39 16.07
N ALA A 35 10.69 11.41 17.05
CA ALA A 35 10.51 12.54 17.96
C ALA A 35 11.73 12.82 18.87
N ARG A 36 12.65 11.86 19.04
CA ARG A 36 13.89 12.06 19.80
C ARG A 36 15.06 12.54 18.94
N VAL A 37 15.03 12.26 17.63
CA VAL A 37 16.15 12.55 16.72
C VAL A 37 15.89 13.80 15.89
N LEU A 38 14.67 13.97 15.36
CA LEU A 38 14.30 15.10 14.52
C LEU A 38 13.70 16.24 15.34
N LEU A 39 13.85 17.47 14.82
CA LEU A 39 13.19 18.64 15.38
C LEU A 39 11.68 18.61 15.09
N PRO A 40 10.84 19.17 15.98
CA PRO A 40 9.39 19.23 15.77
C PRO A 40 8.98 19.90 14.44
N ALA A 41 9.76 20.88 13.97
CA ALA A 41 9.52 21.56 12.70
C ALA A 41 9.66 20.61 11.49
N ASP A 42 10.71 19.80 11.47
CA ASP A 42 10.98 18.86 10.37
C ASP A 42 9.97 17.70 10.36
N ILE A 43 9.59 17.21 11.54
CA ILE A 43 8.51 16.23 11.69
C ILE A 43 7.20 16.79 11.13
N GLY A 44 6.91 18.06 11.40
CA GLY A 44 5.75 18.77 10.87
C GLY A 44 5.77 18.86 9.34
N LEU A 45 6.91 19.20 8.75
CA LEU A 45 7.09 19.27 7.29
C LEU A 45 6.87 17.90 6.62
N VAL A 46 7.49 16.85 7.15
CA VAL A 46 7.32 15.48 6.62
C VAL A 46 5.88 15.02 6.76
N SER A 47 5.26 15.26 7.92
CA SER A 47 3.86 14.88 8.17
C SER A 47 2.90 15.62 7.25
N ALA A 48 3.14 16.90 6.98
CA ALA A 48 2.35 17.68 6.02
C ALA A 48 2.46 17.12 4.60
N ALA A 49 3.68 16.80 4.14
CA ALA A 49 3.90 16.17 2.85
C ALA A 49 3.23 14.80 2.74
N GLN A 50 3.30 13.98 3.80
CA GLN A 50 2.64 12.67 3.90
C GLN A 50 1.12 12.78 3.84
N ASN A 51 0.54 13.69 4.61
CA ASN A 51 -0.91 13.92 4.62
C ASN A 51 -1.41 14.37 3.24
N LEU A 52 -0.69 15.29 2.60
CA LEU A 52 -1.01 15.73 1.25
C LEU A 52 -1.01 14.55 0.28
N ALA A 53 0.05 13.75 0.23
CA ALA A 53 0.11 12.57 -0.64
C ALA A 53 -0.96 11.51 -0.29
N GLN A 54 -1.27 11.35 1.00
CA GLN A 54 -2.26 10.39 1.47
C GLN A 54 -3.67 10.72 0.98
N TYR A 55 -4.03 12.00 0.86
CA TYR A 55 -5.30 12.38 0.24
C TYR A 55 -5.36 11.90 -1.22
N PHE A 56 -4.31 12.12 -2.00
CA PHE A 56 -4.24 11.64 -3.39
C PHE A 56 -4.27 10.11 -3.48
N ILE A 57 -3.62 9.39 -2.55
CA ILE A 57 -3.69 7.93 -2.46
C ILE A 57 -5.11 7.45 -2.21
N ILE A 58 -5.83 8.04 -1.26
CA ILE A 58 -7.21 7.63 -0.94
C ILE A 58 -8.12 7.77 -2.16
N PHE A 59 -7.96 8.86 -2.91
CA PHE A 59 -8.71 9.04 -4.15
C PHE A 59 -8.24 8.13 -5.28
N SER A 60 -6.95 7.77 -5.34
CA SER A 60 -6.42 6.95 -6.43
C SER A 60 -7.02 5.54 -6.46
N PHE A 61 -7.19 4.91 -5.30
CA PHE A 61 -7.73 3.55 -5.26
C PHE A 61 -9.27 3.47 -5.20
N LEU A 62 -10.00 4.59 -5.14
CA LEU A 62 -11.49 4.64 -5.25
C LEU A 62 -12.26 3.60 -4.40
N GLY A 63 -11.75 3.23 -3.21
CA GLY A 63 -12.37 2.20 -2.36
C GLY A 63 -12.20 0.74 -2.83
N ILE A 64 -11.35 0.48 -3.84
CA ILE A 64 -11.01 -0.85 -4.36
C ILE A 64 -10.62 -1.85 -3.26
N PRO A 65 -9.85 -1.51 -2.20
CA PRO A 65 -9.52 -2.49 -1.17
C PRO A 65 -10.76 -3.16 -0.54
N THR A 66 -11.82 -2.39 -0.30
CA THR A 66 -13.07 -2.91 0.28
C THR A 66 -13.87 -3.74 -0.72
N TYR A 67 -14.01 -3.24 -1.95
CA TYR A 67 -14.77 -3.94 -3.00
C TYR A 67 -14.04 -5.21 -3.46
N GLY A 68 -12.74 -5.12 -3.71
CA GLY A 68 -11.86 -6.21 -4.12
C GLY A 68 -11.84 -7.33 -3.09
N LEU A 69 -11.72 -7.02 -1.79
CA LEU A 69 -11.82 -8.03 -0.73
C LEU A 69 -13.11 -8.85 -0.85
N ARG A 70 -14.25 -8.18 -1.01
CA ARG A 70 -15.57 -8.83 -1.09
C ARG A 70 -15.70 -9.71 -2.34
N GLU A 71 -15.33 -9.21 -3.52
CA GLU A 71 -15.51 -9.96 -4.77
C GLU A 71 -14.48 -11.09 -4.92
N ILE A 72 -13.25 -10.92 -4.44
CA ILE A 72 -12.26 -12.01 -4.36
C ILE A 72 -12.71 -13.10 -3.39
N SER A 73 -13.29 -12.73 -2.24
CA SER A 73 -13.81 -13.71 -1.28
C SER A 73 -14.91 -14.58 -1.88
N LYS A 74 -15.80 -13.99 -2.70
CA LYS A 74 -16.87 -14.73 -3.40
C LYS A 74 -16.32 -15.66 -4.49
N THR A 75 -15.33 -15.20 -5.24
CA THR A 75 -14.72 -15.94 -6.36
C THR A 75 -13.55 -16.83 -5.94
N ARG A 76 -13.31 -16.99 -4.63
CA ARG A 76 -12.15 -17.69 -4.07
C ARG A 76 -11.90 -19.09 -4.64
N ASN A 77 -12.96 -19.82 -4.95
CA ASN A 77 -12.90 -21.20 -5.44
C ASN A 77 -12.74 -21.31 -6.96
N ASP A 78 -12.89 -20.21 -7.71
CA ASP A 78 -12.76 -20.17 -9.17
C ASP A 78 -11.58 -19.29 -9.58
N GLU A 79 -10.49 -19.93 -10.02
CA GLU A 79 -9.27 -19.23 -10.45
C GLU A 79 -9.51 -18.29 -11.64
N ARG A 80 -10.41 -18.64 -12.57
CA ARG A 80 -10.66 -17.84 -13.79
C ARG A 80 -11.41 -16.56 -13.43
N GLU A 81 -12.51 -16.69 -12.70
CA GLU A 81 -13.30 -15.54 -12.27
C GLU A 81 -12.50 -14.63 -11.32
N ARG A 82 -11.74 -15.21 -10.38
CA ARG A 82 -10.84 -14.44 -9.51
C ARG A 82 -9.83 -13.62 -10.30
N SER A 83 -9.20 -14.24 -11.31
CA SER A 83 -8.19 -13.57 -12.12
C SER A 83 -8.78 -12.45 -12.98
N LYS A 84 -10.03 -12.62 -13.45
CA LYS A 84 -10.78 -11.59 -14.17
C LYS A 84 -11.07 -10.39 -13.29
N VAL A 85 -11.72 -10.60 -12.14
CA VAL A 85 -12.05 -9.53 -11.17
C VAL A 85 -10.79 -8.78 -10.74
N PHE A 86 -9.71 -9.50 -10.44
CA PHE A 86 -8.45 -8.86 -10.07
C PHE A 86 -7.89 -7.98 -11.19
N SER A 87 -7.87 -8.47 -12.42
CA SER A 87 -7.30 -7.73 -13.55
C SER A 87 -8.10 -6.46 -13.85
N GLU A 88 -9.43 -6.53 -13.79
CA GLU A 88 -10.32 -5.37 -13.94
C GLU A 88 -10.03 -4.32 -12.85
N LEU A 89 -10.00 -4.73 -11.58
CA LEU A 89 -9.71 -3.82 -10.47
C LEU A 89 -8.30 -3.23 -10.52
N PHE A 90 -7.31 -4.03 -10.90
CA PHE A 90 -5.93 -3.58 -11.02
C PHE A 90 -5.76 -2.54 -12.13
N ILE A 91 -6.40 -2.74 -13.28
CA ILE A 91 -6.37 -1.78 -14.41
C ILE A 91 -7.06 -0.47 -14.01
N ILE A 92 -8.22 -0.54 -13.36
CA ILE A 92 -8.92 0.66 -12.86
C ILE A 92 -8.02 1.43 -11.88
N ASN A 93 -7.39 0.73 -10.93
CA ASN A 93 -6.48 1.35 -9.98
C ASN A 93 -5.26 1.98 -10.67
N LEU A 94 -4.71 1.32 -11.69
CA LEU A 94 -3.56 1.81 -12.44
C LEU A 94 -3.89 3.12 -13.19
N ILE A 95 -5.03 3.16 -13.90
CA ILE A 95 -5.47 4.35 -14.64
C ILE A 95 -5.78 5.49 -13.66
N SER A 96 -6.56 5.21 -12.62
CA SER A 96 -6.92 6.20 -11.61
C SER A 96 -5.66 6.77 -10.92
N THR A 97 -4.72 5.91 -10.54
CA THR A 97 -3.45 6.37 -9.94
C THR A 97 -2.63 7.22 -10.90
N GLY A 98 -2.58 6.89 -12.19
CA GLY A 98 -1.93 7.75 -13.20
C GLY A 98 -2.50 9.17 -13.21
N ILE A 99 -3.82 9.32 -13.13
CA ILE A 99 -4.50 10.63 -13.06
C ILE A 99 -4.10 11.37 -11.78
N PHE A 100 -4.19 10.73 -10.61
CA PHE A 100 -3.87 11.39 -9.34
C PHE A 100 -2.39 11.72 -9.18
N VAL A 101 -1.48 10.92 -9.75
CA VAL A 101 -0.05 11.26 -9.82
C VAL A 101 0.15 12.52 -10.66
N MET A 102 -0.49 12.63 -11.82
CA MET A 102 -0.39 13.85 -12.64
C MET A 102 -0.93 15.08 -11.92
N LEU A 103 -2.11 14.97 -11.28
CA LEU A 103 -2.69 16.07 -10.50
C LEU A 103 -1.79 16.50 -9.34
N TYR A 104 -1.18 15.55 -8.64
CA TYR A 104 -0.24 15.82 -7.55
C TYR A 104 1.01 16.57 -8.04
N LEU A 105 1.59 16.14 -9.16
CA LEU A 105 2.75 16.82 -9.75
C LEU A 105 2.39 18.25 -10.17
N ILE A 106 1.26 18.46 -10.84
CA ILE A 106 0.78 19.81 -11.22
C ILE A 106 0.66 20.70 -9.98
N LEU A 107 0.03 20.20 -8.91
CA LEU A 107 -0.16 20.94 -7.67
C LEU A 107 1.17 21.40 -7.07
N ILE A 108 2.17 20.51 -7.01
CA ILE A 108 3.47 20.82 -6.42
C ILE A 108 4.26 21.84 -7.24
N PHE A 109 4.23 21.74 -8.57
CA PHE A 109 4.99 22.67 -9.41
C PHE A 109 4.32 24.05 -9.56
N CYS A 110 2.99 24.11 -9.42
CA CYS A 110 2.23 25.37 -9.48
C CYS A 110 2.30 26.18 -8.18
N ILE A 111 2.34 25.54 -7.00
CA ILE A 111 2.31 26.23 -5.71
C ILE A 111 3.74 26.56 -5.25
N PRO A 112 4.12 27.85 -5.14
CA PRO A 112 5.49 28.25 -4.79
C PRO A 112 5.96 27.76 -3.42
N GLU A 113 5.04 27.61 -2.47
CA GLU A 113 5.31 27.17 -1.10
C GLU A 113 6.02 25.80 -1.04
N TYR A 114 5.71 24.90 -1.98
CA TYR A 114 6.32 23.56 -2.03
C TYR A 114 7.71 23.54 -2.68
N ARG A 115 8.13 24.62 -3.35
CA ARG A 115 9.42 24.66 -4.05
C ARG A 115 10.62 24.58 -3.11
N GLN A 116 10.51 25.13 -1.90
CA GLN A 116 11.60 25.08 -0.91
C GLN A 116 11.95 23.65 -0.50
N ASN A 117 10.94 22.76 -0.44
CA ASN A 117 11.09 21.37 -0.02
C ASN A 117 10.70 20.39 -1.14
N ILE A 118 10.94 20.77 -2.40
CA ILE A 118 10.47 20.03 -3.58
C ILE A 118 10.92 18.55 -3.56
N VAL A 119 12.13 18.29 -3.07
CA VAL A 119 12.70 16.94 -2.97
C VAL A 119 11.88 16.07 -2.00
N LEU A 120 11.47 16.63 -0.86
CA LEU A 120 10.62 15.93 0.11
C LEU A 120 9.27 15.57 -0.50
N TYR A 121 8.61 16.54 -1.15
CA TYR A 121 7.30 16.33 -1.77
C TYR A 121 7.37 15.32 -2.93
N LEU A 122 8.42 15.34 -3.75
CA LEU A 122 8.62 14.32 -4.79
C LEU A 122 8.88 12.93 -4.19
N THR A 123 9.69 12.86 -3.13
CA THR A 123 9.98 11.60 -2.43
C THR A 123 8.71 10.97 -1.87
N VAL A 124 7.92 11.76 -1.13
CA VAL A 124 6.64 11.29 -0.58
C VAL A 124 5.63 11.03 -1.69
N GLY A 125 5.57 11.86 -2.72
CA GLY A 125 4.71 11.69 -3.89
C GLY A 125 4.90 10.36 -4.64
N ALA A 126 6.11 9.81 -4.63
CA ALA A 126 6.37 8.49 -5.19
C ALA A 126 5.49 7.39 -4.55
N SER A 127 5.07 7.57 -3.29
CA SER A 127 4.15 6.63 -2.63
C SER A 127 2.79 6.53 -3.33
N ILE A 128 2.33 7.59 -4.01
CA ILE A 128 1.08 7.58 -4.78
C ILE A 128 1.20 6.58 -5.93
N ALA A 129 2.26 6.69 -6.73
CA ALA A 129 2.51 5.78 -7.84
C ALA A 129 2.73 4.33 -7.37
N LEU A 130 3.42 4.16 -6.25
CA LEU A 130 3.74 2.84 -5.70
C LEU A 130 2.51 2.16 -5.04
N ASN A 131 1.46 2.92 -4.73
CA ASN A 131 0.25 2.39 -4.13
C ASN A 131 -0.51 1.42 -5.05
N VAL A 132 -0.34 1.50 -6.38
CA VAL A 132 -0.95 0.56 -7.33
C VAL A 132 -0.60 -0.89 -7.00
N PHE A 133 0.61 -1.12 -6.50
CA PHE A 133 1.10 -2.45 -6.11
C PHE A 133 0.53 -2.94 -4.76
N ASN A 134 -0.26 -2.12 -4.08
CA ASN A 134 -0.94 -2.52 -2.85
C ASN A 134 -2.15 -3.41 -3.16
N ILE A 135 -1.86 -4.69 -3.37
CA ILE A 135 -2.87 -5.73 -3.64
C ILE A 135 -3.21 -6.57 -2.38
N SER A 136 -3.10 -5.97 -1.19
CA SER A 136 -3.34 -6.71 0.08
C SER A 136 -4.75 -7.32 0.14
N TRP A 137 -5.73 -6.64 -0.48
CA TRP A 137 -7.11 -7.10 -0.63
C TRP A 137 -7.25 -8.47 -1.34
N LEU A 138 -6.32 -8.84 -2.22
CA LEU A 138 -6.29 -10.17 -2.85
C LEU A 138 -6.04 -11.25 -1.80
N TYR A 139 -5.00 -11.08 -1.00
CA TYR A 139 -4.59 -12.07 0.00
C TYR A 139 -5.57 -12.12 1.18
N GLU A 140 -6.11 -10.97 1.57
CA GLU A 140 -7.17 -10.89 2.57
C GLU A 140 -8.42 -11.65 2.11
N GLY A 141 -8.82 -11.50 0.83
CA GLY A 141 -9.96 -12.26 0.26
C GLY A 141 -9.69 -13.76 0.10
N MET A 142 -8.42 -14.15 -0.02
CA MET A 142 -8.00 -15.55 -0.01
C MET A 142 -7.84 -16.13 1.41
N GLU A 143 -8.03 -15.33 2.46
CA GLU A 143 -7.76 -15.68 3.86
C GLU A 143 -6.30 -16.08 4.16
N ASP A 144 -5.33 -15.69 3.32
CA ASP A 144 -3.90 -15.96 3.52
C ASP A 144 -3.22 -14.90 4.40
N PHE A 145 -3.81 -14.65 5.58
CA PHE A 145 -3.30 -13.64 6.52
C PHE A 145 -1.89 -13.97 7.01
N ARG A 146 -1.54 -15.26 7.11
CA ARG A 146 -0.20 -15.68 7.55
C ARG A 146 0.90 -15.10 6.65
N PHE A 147 0.71 -15.18 5.33
CA PHE A 147 1.66 -14.62 4.37
C PHE A 147 1.78 -13.09 4.52
N ILE A 148 0.65 -12.40 4.63
CA ILE A 148 0.61 -10.93 4.78
C ILE A 148 1.32 -10.50 6.07
N SER A 149 1.01 -11.15 7.20
CA SER A 149 1.55 -10.78 8.53
C SER A 149 3.06 -10.94 8.59
N ILE A 150 3.59 -12.08 8.12
CA ILE A 150 5.03 -12.36 8.18
C ILE A 150 5.80 -11.37 7.29
N ARG A 151 5.33 -11.14 6.06
CA ARG A 151 5.95 -10.15 5.16
C ARG A 151 5.92 -8.75 5.76
N ASN A 152 4.77 -8.33 6.28
CA ASN A 152 4.62 -7.01 6.91
C ASN A 152 5.60 -6.83 8.07
N LEU A 153 5.74 -7.85 8.92
CA LEU A 153 6.68 -7.83 10.03
C LEU A 153 8.14 -7.68 9.53
N VAL A 154 8.55 -8.47 8.53
CA VAL A 154 9.92 -8.43 7.98
C VAL A 154 10.26 -7.05 7.45
N PHE A 155 9.38 -6.45 6.63
CA PHE A 155 9.63 -5.11 6.09
C PHE A 155 9.67 -4.04 7.16
N LYS A 156 8.80 -4.12 8.17
CA LYS A 156 8.78 -3.15 9.25
C LYS A 156 10.03 -3.20 10.11
N ILE A 157 10.54 -4.39 10.42
CA ILE A 157 11.82 -4.56 11.11
C ILE A 157 12.95 -3.97 10.25
N LEU A 158 12.99 -4.33 8.96
CA LEU A 158 14.00 -3.82 8.02
C LEU A 158 13.98 -2.29 7.93
N CYS A 159 12.79 -1.69 7.79
CA CYS A 159 12.63 -0.24 7.76
C CYS A 159 13.05 0.43 9.06
N PHE A 160 12.68 -0.14 10.20
CA PHE A 160 13.09 0.39 11.49
C PHE A 160 14.61 0.31 11.67
N SER A 161 15.24 -0.79 11.28
CA SER A 161 16.70 -0.92 11.28
C SER A 161 17.37 0.11 10.37
N LEU A 162 16.87 0.32 9.16
CA LEU A 162 17.38 1.36 8.26
C LEU A 162 17.21 2.75 8.86
N LEU A 163 16.07 3.03 9.46
CA LEU A 163 15.79 4.31 10.10
C LEU A 163 16.80 4.60 11.21
N VAL A 164 17.07 3.64 12.10
CA VAL A 164 18.06 3.81 13.17
C VAL A 164 19.49 4.01 12.65
N VAL A 165 19.84 3.38 11.52
CA VAL A 165 21.19 3.46 10.95
C VAL A 165 21.42 4.76 10.17
N PHE A 166 20.41 5.25 9.44
CA PHE A 166 20.56 6.35 8.49
C PHE A 166 19.99 7.69 8.98
N VAL A 167 19.12 7.70 10.00
CA VAL A 167 18.54 8.92 10.55
C VAL A 167 19.18 9.18 11.90
N LYS A 168 20.18 10.06 11.91
CA LYS A 168 20.97 10.40 13.10
C LYS A 168 20.87 11.86 13.49
N ASP A 169 20.59 12.74 12.53
CA ASP A 169 20.54 14.18 12.74
C ASP A 169 19.24 14.79 12.21
N ALA A 170 18.92 16.02 12.61
CA ALA A 170 17.68 16.71 12.25
C ALA A 170 17.57 16.97 10.73
N ASP A 171 18.70 17.15 10.04
CA ASP A 171 18.74 17.37 8.59
C ASP A 171 18.38 16.11 7.77
N ASP A 172 18.31 14.94 8.40
CA ASP A 172 18.01 13.65 7.74
C ASP A 172 16.50 13.42 7.47
N TYR A 173 15.67 14.46 7.55
CA TYR A 173 14.20 14.32 7.40
C TYR A 173 13.78 13.81 6.01
N VAL A 174 14.52 14.15 4.95
CA VAL A 174 14.29 13.62 3.60
C VAL A 174 14.63 12.13 3.53
N ILE A 175 15.69 11.70 4.23
CA ILE A 175 16.10 10.29 4.32
C ILE A 175 15.02 9.51 5.08
N TYR A 176 14.51 10.05 6.18
CA TYR A 176 13.37 9.47 6.90
C TYR A 176 12.14 9.28 6.00
N ALA A 177 11.78 10.30 5.22
CA ALA A 177 10.68 10.20 4.26
C ALA A 177 10.95 9.12 3.19
N ALA A 178 12.16 9.08 2.63
CA ALA A 178 12.57 8.10 1.64
C ALA A 178 12.51 6.66 2.18
N ILE A 179 13.03 6.41 3.38
CA ILE A 179 13.00 5.09 4.03
C ILE A 179 11.55 4.64 4.24
N THR A 180 10.67 5.55 4.63
CA THR A 180 9.24 5.25 4.85
C THR A 180 8.57 4.84 3.52
N VAL A 181 8.84 5.57 2.44
CA VAL A 181 8.27 5.27 1.11
C VAL A 181 8.84 3.98 0.56
N ILE A 182 10.16 3.80 0.57
CA ILE A 182 10.84 2.58 0.09
C ILE A 182 10.39 1.35 0.88
N GLY A 183 10.23 1.51 2.19
CA GLY A 183 9.74 0.46 3.07
C GLY A 183 8.36 -0.06 2.70
N THR A 184 7.45 0.89 2.50
CA THR A 184 6.07 0.63 2.12
C THR A 184 6.01 0.05 0.70
N ALA A 185 6.75 0.65 -0.24
CA ALA A 185 6.81 0.21 -1.62
C ALA A 185 7.42 -1.19 -1.78
N GLY A 186 8.51 -1.49 -1.05
CA GLY A 186 9.12 -2.81 -1.03
C GLY A 186 8.13 -3.88 -0.57
N ASN A 187 7.34 -3.57 0.45
CA ASN A 187 6.26 -4.46 0.91
C ASN A 187 5.23 -4.73 -0.20
N TYR A 188 4.82 -3.68 -0.94
CA TYR A 188 3.85 -3.78 -2.03
C TYR A 188 4.38 -4.50 -3.27
N ILE A 189 5.65 -4.29 -3.63
CA ILE A 189 6.27 -4.97 -4.78
C ILE A 189 6.33 -6.47 -4.52
N ILE A 190 6.79 -6.91 -3.34
CA ILE A 190 6.79 -8.34 -2.99
C ILE A 190 5.37 -8.89 -2.98
N ASN A 191 4.39 -8.10 -2.50
CA ASN A 191 2.98 -8.46 -2.56
C ASN A 191 2.55 -8.80 -3.99
N THR A 192 2.88 -7.93 -4.94
CA THR A 192 2.51 -8.08 -6.35
C THR A 192 3.24 -9.25 -7.01
N LEU A 193 4.53 -9.43 -6.75
CA LEU A 193 5.30 -10.54 -7.33
C LEU A 193 4.79 -11.91 -6.87
N CYS A 194 4.40 -12.04 -5.60
CA CYS A 194 3.85 -13.29 -5.07
C CYS A 194 2.40 -13.57 -5.53
N SER A 195 1.72 -12.60 -6.15
CA SER A 195 0.32 -12.74 -6.58
C SER A 195 0.15 -13.78 -7.68
N HIS A 196 1.21 -14.08 -8.43
CA HIS A 196 1.25 -15.14 -9.44
C HIS A 196 0.90 -16.53 -8.88
N ARG A 197 1.00 -16.73 -7.56
CA ARG A 197 0.56 -17.96 -6.88
C ARG A 197 -0.96 -18.13 -6.91
N TYR A 198 -1.70 -17.03 -6.97
CA TYR A 198 -3.16 -17.00 -6.92
C TYR A 198 -3.79 -16.57 -8.25
N ILE A 199 -3.06 -15.91 -9.14
CA ILE A 199 -3.62 -15.28 -10.34
C ILE A 199 -2.71 -15.50 -11.54
N LYS A 200 -3.31 -15.88 -12.67
CA LYS A 200 -2.68 -15.76 -13.98
C LYS A 200 -3.16 -14.45 -14.60
N PHE A 201 -2.23 -13.52 -14.86
CA PHE A 201 -2.53 -12.27 -15.54
C PHE A 201 -3.09 -12.59 -16.93
N LEU A 202 -4.41 -12.48 -17.09
CA LEU A 202 -5.09 -12.79 -18.33
C LEU A 202 -5.15 -11.53 -19.19
N LYS A 203 -4.16 -11.37 -20.07
CA LYS A 203 -4.02 -10.25 -21.01
C LYS A 203 -5.22 -10.09 -21.98
N ASN A 204 -6.11 -11.09 -22.06
CA ASN A 204 -7.19 -11.18 -23.05
C ASN A 204 -8.50 -10.45 -22.69
N TYR A 205 -8.71 -9.97 -21.46
CA TYR A 205 -10.00 -9.37 -21.06
C TYR A 205 -10.07 -7.84 -21.19
N ILE A 206 -9.00 -7.20 -21.69
CA ILE A 206 -8.98 -5.78 -22.06
C ILE A 206 -10.16 -5.42 -23.00
N CYS A 207 -10.64 -6.38 -23.79
CA CYS A 207 -11.73 -6.18 -24.75
C CYS A 207 -13.15 -6.23 -24.14
N LEU A 208 -13.32 -6.74 -22.91
CA LEU A 208 -14.65 -6.86 -22.27
C LEU A 208 -15.08 -5.58 -21.52
N PHE A 209 -14.10 -4.74 -21.15
CA PHE A 209 -14.34 -3.44 -20.52
C PHE A 209 -15.07 -2.46 -21.46
N ASP A 210 -14.80 -2.52 -22.77
CA ASP A 210 -15.53 -1.73 -23.78
C ASP A 210 -17.00 -2.16 -23.92
N TYR A 211 -17.35 -3.43 -23.65
CA TYR A 211 -18.70 -3.94 -23.87
C TYR A 211 -19.69 -3.57 -22.75
N LEU A 212 -19.21 -3.37 -21.52
CA LEU A 212 -20.07 -3.02 -20.37
C LEU A 212 -20.33 -1.52 -20.21
N PHE A 213 -19.51 -0.65 -20.81
CA PHE A 213 -19.67 0.82 -20.72
C PHE A 213 -20.39 1.45 -21.93
N ILE A 214 -20.55 0.72 -23.04
CA ILE A 214 -21.27 1.19 -24.24
C ILE A 214 -22.76 0.77 -24.22
N SER A 215 -23.17 -0.08 -23.27
CA SER A 215 -24.53 -0.65 -23.18
C SER A 215 -25.39 -0.07 -22.02
N SER A 216 -25.00 1.05 -21.41
CA SER A 216 -25.80 1.78 -20.41
C SER A 216 -26.15 3.17 -20.92
#